data_AF-A0AAV9NJP6-F1
#
_entry.id   AF-A0AAV9NJP6-F1
#
_cell.length_a   1.000
_cell.length_b   1.000
_cell.length_c   1.000
_cell.angle_alpha   90.00
_cell.angle_beta   90.00
_cell.angle_gamma   90.00
#
_symmetry.space_group_name_H-M   'P 1'
#
loop_
_entity.id
_entity.type
_entity.pdbx_description
1 polymer ?
#
loop_
_entity_poly.entity_id
_entity_poly.type
_entity_poly.pdbx_seq_one_letter_code
_entity_poly.pdbx_strand_id
1 'polypeptide(L)'
;MRFGNPTLHGETAAINNCSEILTSEPYNLKGPEALKAFQDLSLYTTAEACPMCATAMRWAGFKDYVYGTSGKTLTSQGWPQLTLSSSELFEHTSSLPTETRIVPDILAAETDPLFRWQYDNSGRCPPGCRRARADDAEGSRTCIPGEESEEDLAAEVAGDVVKGAAKGASGIWSLLSVFFKVAAPVADEL
;
A
#
# COMPACT_ATOMS: atom_id res chain seq x y z
N MET A 1 5.14 -8.32 0.56
CA MET A 1 4.44 -7.53 -0.48
C MET A 1 3.64 -8.48 -1.36
N ARG A 2 2.29 -8.40 -1.34
CA ARG A 2 1.38 -9.38 -1.97
C ARG A 2 1.60 -9.61 -3.46
N PHE A 3 2.10 -8.60 -4.18
CA PHE A 3 2.24 -8.63 -5.64
C PHE A 3 3.69 -8.79 -6.13
N GLY A 4 4.67 -8.84 -5.22
CA GLY A 4 6.09 -8.96 -5.61
C GLY A 4 6.62 -7.81 -6.48
N ASN A 5 5.96 -6.64 -6.48
CA ASN A 5 6.38 -5.48 -7.26
C ASN A 5 7.02 -4.42 -6.33
N PRO A 6 8.35 -4.21 -6.40
CA PRO A 6 9.05 -3.27 -5.52
C PRO A 6 8.77 -1.80 -5.87
N THR A 7 8.18 -1.49 -7.04
CA THR A 7 7.87 -0.12 -7.42
C THR A 7 6.53 0.37 -6.85
N LEU A 8 5.70 -0.55 -6.35
CA LEU A 8 4.34 -0.26 -5.89
C LEU A 8 4.33 0.30 -4.45
N HIS A 9 5.00 1.43 -4.27
CA HIS A 9 4.91 2.27 -3.08
C HIS A 9 3.60 3.05 -3.05
N GLY A 10 3.30 3.70 -1.92
CA GLY A 10 2.06 4.47 -1.75
C GLY A 10 1.89 5.57 -2.80
N GLU A 11 2.97 6.26 -3.16
CA GLU A 11 2.99 7.32 -4.16
C GLU A 11 2.74 6.77 -5.57
N THR A 12 3.35 5.64 -5.91
CA THR A 12 3.11 4.97 -7.20
C THR A 12 1.67 4.46 -7.30
N ALA A 13 1.14 3.88 -6.21
CA ALA A 13 -0.25 3.47 -6.16
C ALA A 13 -1.20 4.67 -6.32
N ALA A 14 -0.91 5.80 -5.67
CA ALA A 14 -1.68 7.02 -5.82
C ALA A 14 -1.66 7.55 -7.26
N ILE A 15 -0.49 7.58 -7.92
CA ILE A 15 -0.35 8.00 -9.32
C ILE A 15 -1.14 7.07 -10.26
N ASN A 16 -1.04 5.76 -10.06
CA ASN A 16 -1.76 4.77 -10.88
C ASN A 16 -3.28 4.96 -10.73
N ASN A 17 -3.77 5.04 -9.50
CA ASN A 17 -5.19 5.22 -9.22
C ASN A 17 -5.71 6.56 -9.74
N CYS A 18 -4.94 7.63 -9.61
CA CYS A 18 -5.31 8.95 -10.13
C CYS A 18 -5.41 8.93 -11.67
N SER A 19 -4.45 8.29 -12.34
CA SER A 19 -4.48 8.11 -13.79
C SER A 19 -5.69 7.30 -14.24
N GLU A 20 -6.02 6.22 -13.54
CA GLU A 20 -7.21 5.41 -13.82
C GLU A 20 -8.50 6.23 -13.66
N ILE A 21 -8.64 6.97 -12.56
CA ILE A 21 -9.79 7.84 -12.30
C ILE A 21 -9.93 8.90 -13.41
N LEU A 22 -8.86 9.61 -13.73
CA LEU A 22 -8.89 10.71 -14.70
C LEU A 22 -9.19 10.22 -16.13
N THR A 23 -8.77 9.00 -16.47
CA THR A 23 -8.97 8.41 -17.80
C THR A 23 -10.27 7.61 -17.92
N SER A 24 -11.00 7.44 -16.83
CA SER A 24 -12.29 6.73 -16.77
C SER A 24 -13.46 7.71 -16.60
N GLU A 25 -14.69 7.20 -16.73
CA GLU A 25 -15.91 7.94 -16.38
C GLU A 25 -15.84 8.47 -14.93
N PRO A 26 -16.23 9.73 -14.67
CA PRO A 26 -16.89 10.67 -15.59
C PRO A 26 -15.94 11.57 -16.39
N TYR A 27 -14.62 11.49 -16.16
CA TYR A 27 -13.66 12.45 -16.69
C TYR A 27 -13.23 12.14 -18.12
N ASN A 28 -13.00 10.85 -18.43
CA ASN A 28 -12.64 10.35 -19.76
C ASN A 28 -11.48 11.11 -20.44
N LEU A 29 -10.53 11.63 -19.64
CA LEU A 29 -9.40 12.37 -20.18
C LEU A 29 -8.47 11.42 -20.96
N LYS A 30 -7.91 11.90 -22.07
CA LYS A 30 -6.82 11.20 -22.74
C LYS A 30 -5.53 11.37 -21.95
N GLY A 31 -4.57 10.46 -22.13
CA GLY A 31 -3.29 10.48 -21.40
C GLY A 31 -2.65 11.87 -21.24
N PRO A 32 -2.46 12.67 -22.32
CA PRO A 32 -1.92 14.03 -22.21
C PRO A 32 -2.78 15.01 -21.40
N GLU A 33 -4.11 14.88 -21.47
CA GLU A 33 -5.05 15.71 -20.71
C GLU A 33 -5.03 15.33 -19.23
N ALA A 34 -4.97 14.03 -18.93
CA ALA A 34 -4.78 13.54 -17.58
C ALA A 34 -3.48 14.09 -16.99
N LEU A 35 -2.33 13.95 -17.68
CA LEU A 35 -1.04 14.52 -17.23
C LEU A 35 -1.10 16.03 -16.99
N LYS A 36 -1.87 16.78 -17.80
CA LYS A 36 -2.07 18.20 -17.56
C LYS A 36 -2.86 18.44 -16.27
N ALA A 37 -3.86 17.61 -15.98
CA ALA A 37 -4.65 17.73 -14.75
C ALA A 37 -3.81 17.47 -13.47
N PHE A 38 -2.75 16.66 -13.52
CA PHE A 38 -1.84 16.48 -12.37
C PHE A 38 -1.26 17.83 -11.87
N GLN A 39 -1.06 18.80 -12.76
CA GLN A 39 -0.54 20.13 -12.41
C GLN A 39 -1.48 20.97 -11.55
N ASP A 40 -2.74 20.55 -11.41
CA ASP A 40 -3.73 21.17 -10.52
C ASP A 40 -3.91 20.38 -9.21
N LEU A 41 -3.25 19.23 -9.08
CA LEU A 41 -3.39 18.32 -7.93
C LEU A 41 -2.19 18.39 -7.00
N SER A 42 -2.44 18.16 -5.72
CA SER A 42 -1.44 18.05 -4.67
C SER A 42 -1.36 16.60 -4.19
N LEU A 43 -0.16 16.03 -4.12
CA LEU A 43 0.05 14.70 -3.55
C LEU A 43 0.45 14.84 -2.08
N TYR A 44 -0.33 14.20 -1.19
CA TYR A 44 -0.05 14.10 0.23
C TYR A 44 0.43 12.69 0.56
N THR A 45 1.58 12.58 1.22
CA THR A 45 2.12 11.31 1.70
C THR A 45 2.56 11.44 3.15
N THR A 46 2.49 10.36 3.92
CA THR A 46 2.83 10.37 5.35
C THR A 46 4.33 10.52 5.60
N ALA A 47 5.17 10.19 4.62
CA ALA A 47 6.62 10.34 4.73
C ALA A 47 7.24 10.76 3.41
N GLU A 48 8.44 11.30 3.48
CA GLU A 48 9.23 11.67 2.32
C GLU A 48 9.42 10.46 1.39
N ALA A 49 8.97 10.64 0.15
CA ALA A 49 9.08 9.69 -0.93
C ALA A 49 10.55 9.36 -1.24
N CYS A 50 10.83 8.09 -1.53
CA CYS A 50 12.14 7.69 -2.01
C CYS A 50 12.45 8.33 -3.39
N PRO A 51 13.72 8.38 -3.82
CA PRO A 51 14.10 8.97 -5.11
C PRO A 51 13.30 8.46 -6.32
N MET A 52 12.88 7.19 -6.34
CA MET A 52 12.02 6.64 -7.39
C MET A 52 10.66 7.36 -7.42
N CYS A 53 9.98 7.44 -6.27
CA CYS A 53 8.67 8.05 -6.16
C CYS A 53 8.72 9.57 -6.31
N ALA A 54 9.73 10.23 -5.73
CA ALA A 54 9.98 11.66 -5.91
C ALA A 54 10.17 12.03 -7.39
N THR A 55 10.96 11.23 -8.12
CA THR A 55 11.13 11.41 -9.57
C THR A 55 9.83 11.16 -10.34
N ALA A 56 9.06 10.13 -9.99
CA ALA A 56 7.76 9.87 -10.62
C ALA A 56 6.79 11.04 -10.43
N MET A 57 6.70 11.60 -9.22
CA MET A 57 5.89 12.78 -8.94
C MET A 57 6.35 14.01 -9.73
N ARG A 58 7.67 14.19 -9.83
CA ARG A 58 8.27 15.28 -10.59
C ARG A 58 7.96 15.18 -12.09
N TRP A 59 7.97 13.96 -12.65
CA TRP A 59 7.57 13.69 -14.03
C TRP A 59 6.06 13.88 -14.25
N ALA A 60 5.23 13.45 -13.30
CA ALA A 60 3.79 13.69 -13.34
C ALA A 60 3.45 15.18 -13.29
N GLY A 61 4.32 15.98 -12.65
CA GLY A 61 4.18 17.44 -12.58
C GLY A 61 3.09 17.87 -11.62
N PHE A 62 2.93 17.18 -10.48
CA PHE A 62 2.01 17.62 -9.43
C PHE A 62 2.28 19.08 -9.02
N LYS A 63 1.23 19.80 -8.65
CA LYS A 63 1.34 21.16 -8.12
C LYS A 63 2.17 21.20 -6.85
N ASP A 64 1.77 20.35 -5.90
CA ASP A 64 2.38 20.24 -4.59
C ASP A 64 2.73 18.79 -4.30
N TYR A 65 3.91 18.60 -3.73
CA TYR A 65 4.33 17.38 -3.10
C TYR A 65 4.47 17.67 -1.60
N VAL A 66 3.52 17.15 -0.82
CA VAL A 66 3.37 17.40 0.61
C VAL A 66 3.71 16.12 1.37
N TYR A 67 4.60 16.21 2.36
CA TYR A 67 4.94 15.08 3.22
C TYR A 67 5.05 15.45 4.69
N GLY A 68 4.84 14.45 5.56
CA GLY A 68 5.04 14.57 7.01
C GLY A 68 6.45 14.17 7.44
N THR A 69 6.68 12.87 7.67
CA THR A 69 7.95 12.37 8.21
C THR A 69 9.09 12.49 7.19
N SER A 70 10.17 13.20 7.53
CA SER A 70 11.34 13.34 6.66
C SER A 70 12.09 12.02 6.43
N GLY A 71 12.79 11.89 5.31
CA GLY A 71 13.64 10.74 5.01
C GLY A 71 14.80 10.60 6.00
N LYS A 72 15.28 11.71 6.55
CA LYS A 72 16.23 11.72 7.67
C LYS A 72 15.63 11.09 8.93
N THR A 73 14.38 11.40 9.25
CA THR A 73 13.68 10.76 10.38
C THR A 73 13.51 9.27 10.13
N LEU A 74 13.05 8.85 8.94
CA LEU A 74 12.92 7.43 8.58
C LEU A 74 14.23 6.66 8.77
N THR A 75 15.33 7.19 8.21
CA THR A 75 16.65 6.54 8.32
C THR A 75 17.13 6.50 9.78
N SER A 76 16.90 7.54 10.58
CA SER A 76 17.21 7.54 12.02
C SER A 76 16.40 6.50 12.81
N GLN A 77 15.21 6.14 12.33
CA GLN A 77 14.35 5.11 12.91
C GLN A 77 14.64 3.71 12.35
N GLY A 78 15.68 3.55 11.52
CA GLY A 78 16.12 2.26 10.99
C GLY A 78 15.44 1.80 9.70
N TRP A 79 14.60 2.65 9.07
CA TRP A 79 14.04 2.32 7.77
C TRP A 79 15.12 2.40 6.69
N PRO A 80 15.29 1.34 5.86
CA PRO A 80 16.20 1.39 4.74
C PRO A 80 15.67 2.35 3.67
N GLN A 81 16.43 3.41 3.39
CA GLN A 81 16.08 4.41 2.39
C GLN A 81 17.35 4.96 1.73
N LEU A 82 17.24 5.38 0.47
CA LEU A 82 18.30 6.18 -0.17
C LEU A 82 18.38 7.55 0.52
N THR A 83 19.58 8.02 0.83
CA THR A 83 19.78 9.27 1.59
C THR A 83 19.64 10.54 0.76
N LEU A 84 19.42 10.42 -0.56
CA LEU A 84 19.16 11.55 -1.46
C LEU A 84 17.78 12.15 -1.14
N SER A 85 17.76 13.39 -0.65
CA SER A 85 16.52 14.09 -0.32
C SER A 85 15.75 14.49 -1.58
N SER A 86 14.44 14.71 -1.43
CA SER A 86 13.57 15.20 -2.49
C SER A 86 13.96 16.59 -2.96
N SER A 87 14.38 17.46 -2.04
CA SER A 87 14.84 18.81 -2.35
C SER A 87 16.10 18.79 -3.21
N GLU A 88 17.11 18.01 -2.80
CA GLU A 88 18.34 17.81 -3.58
C GLU A 88 18.03 17.20 -4.95
N LEU A 89 17.15 16.20 -5.01
CA LEU A 89 16.72 15.61 -6.27
C LEU A 89 16.08 16.65 -7.21
N PHE A 90 15.23 17.53 -6.68
CA PHE A 90 14.52 18.53 -7.47
C PHE A 90 15.44 19.62 -8.04
N GLU A 91 16.57 19.93 -7.39
CA GLU A 91 17.60 20.82 -7.93
C GLU A 91 18.16 20.32 -9.28
N HIS A 92 18.11 19.00 -9.52
CA HIS A 92 18.57 18.37 -10.76
C HIS A 92 17.48 18.23 -11.85
N THR A 93 16.33 18.89 -11.70
CA THR A 93 15.15 18.67 -12.57
C THR A 93 14.77 19.88 -13.42
N SER A 94 15.71 20.82 -13.60
CA SER A 94 15.49 22.09 -14.33
C SER A 94 15.15 21.94 -15.82
N SER A 95 15.37 20.76 -16.41
CA SER A 95 15.02 20.47 -17.81
C SER A 95 13.56 20.07 -18.01
N LEU A 96 12.82 19.82 -16.92
CA LEU A 96 11.41 19.43 -17.00
C LEU A 96 10.50 20.67 -17.11
N PRO A 97 9.42 20.60 -17.91
CA PRO A 97 8.60 21.77 -18.23
C PRO A 97 7.63 22.19 -17.12
N THR A 98 7.41 21.33 -16.12
CA THR A 98 6.53 21.57 -14.98
C THR A 98 7.31 22.03 -13.76
N GLU A 99 6.64 22.66 -12.82
CA GLU A 99 7.18 22.94 -11.48
C GLU A 99 6.34 22.21 -10.43
N THR A 100 7.00 21.69 -9.41
CA THR A 100 6.33 21.03 -8.28
C THR A 100 6.89 21.62 -7.00
N ARG A 101 6.02 22.21 -6.16
CA ARG A 101 6.41 22.76 -4.87
C ARG A 101 6.52 21.64 -3.85
N ILE A 102 7.67 21.55 -3.17
CA ILE A 102 7.84 20.66 -2.02
C ILE A 102 7.33 21.38 -0.77
N VAL A 103 6.47 20.71 0.00
CA VAL A 103 5.94 21.18 1.29
C VAL A 103 6.27 20.13 2.35
N PRO A 104 7.42 20.27 3.04
CA PRO A 104 7.90 19.27 3.98
C PRO A 104 7.22 19.40 5.36
N ASP A 105 7.40 18.37 6.18
CA ASP A 105 7.13 18.36 7.62
C ASP A 105 5.69 18.69 8.06
N ILE A 106 4.70 18.47 7.17
CA ILE A 106 3.28 18.68 7.49
C ILE A 106 2.78 17.57 8.40
N LEU A 107 2.38 17.94 9.63
CA LEU A 107 1.94 17.01 10.68
C LEU A 107 3.01 15.95 11.03
N ALA A 108 4.29 16.34 11.00
CA ALA A 108 5.40 15.45 11.34
C ALA A 108 5.30 14.89 12.78
N ALA A 109 4.76 15.67 13.72
CA ALA A 109 4.54 15.23 15.09
C ALA A 109 3.56 14.04 15.19
N GLU A 110 2.59 13.99 14.27
CA GLU A 110 1.61 12.93 14.14
C GLU A 110 2.14 11.76 13.31
N THR A 111 2.92 12.01 12.25
CA THR A 111 3.40 10.95 11.35
C THR A 111 4.66 10.25 11.87
N ASP A 112 5.60 10.94 12.52
CA ASP A 112 6.86 10.34 13.00
C ASP A 112 6.64 9.15 13.94
N PRO A 113 5.67 9.18 14.88
CA PRO A 113 5.32 8.02 15.68
C PRO A 113 4.83 6.81 14.87
N LEU A 114 4.20 7.03 13.71
CA LEU A 114 3.66 5.98 12.86
C LEU A 114 4.75 5.16 12.16
N PHE A 115 6.01 5.62 12.16
CA PHE A 115 7.13 4.89 11.57
C PHE A 115 7.99 4.16 12.61
N ARG A 116 7.79 4.40 13.91
CA ARG A 116 8.55 3.72 14.98
C ARG A 116 8.18 2.25 15.16
N TRP A 117 7.04 1.80 14.66
CA TRP A 117 6.55 0.45 14.96
C TRP A 117 7.50 -0.67 14.51
N GLN A 118 8.12 -0.56 13.33
CA GLN A 118 8.80 -1.71 12.71
C GLN A 118 10.21 -1.95 13.25
N TYR A 119 11.03 -0.90 13.31
CA TYR A 119 12.47 -0.99 13.57
C TYR A 119 12.91 -0.31 14.88
N ASP A 120 12.00 0.37 15.58
CA ASP A 120 12.23 0.86 16.94
C ASP A 120 11.58 -0.10 17.95
N ASN A 121 12.42 -0.69 18.80
CA ASN A 121 12.01 -1.65 19.83
C ASN A 121 11.01 -1.07 20.85
N SER A 122 10.98 0.26 21.01
CA SER A 122 10.05 0.98 21.88
C SER A 122 8.73 1.34 21.18
N GLY A 123 8.65 1.21 19.86
CA GLY A 123 7.45 1.51 19.08
C GLY A 123 6.30 0.55 19.40
N ARG A 124 5.07 1.05 19.37
CA ARG A 124 3.88 0.20 19.48
C ARG A 124 3.63 -0.48 18.13
N CYS A 125 3.42 -1.80 18.12
CA CYS A 125 2.98 -2.47 16.89
C CYS A 125 1.60 -1.97 16.46
N PRO A 126 1.31 -1.94 15.14
CA PRO A 126 -0.02 -1.63 14.64
C PRO A 126 -1.06 -2.59 15.23
N PRO A 127 -2.35 -2.21 15.28
CA PRO A 127 -3.43 -3.12 15.66
C PRO A 127 -3.36 -4.43 14.85
N GLY A 128 -3.54 -5.57 15.51
CA GLY A 128 -3.41 -6.89 14.88
C GLY A 128 -1.98 -7.41 14.72
N CYS A 129 -0.96 -6.66 15.16
CA CYS A 129 0.44 -7.11 15.14
C CYS A 129 1.02 -7.28 16.55
N ARG A 130 1.97 -8.20 16.69
CA ARG A 130 2.76 -8.42 17.93
C ARG A 130 4.24 -8.29 17.66
N ARG A 131 5.00 -7.91 18.69
CA ARG A 131 6.46 -7.80 18.60
C ARG A 131 7.11 -9.16 18.84
N ALA A 132 7.92 -9.63 17.88
CA ALA A 132 8.66 -10.88 17.94
C ALA A 132 10.16 -10.64 17.67
N ARG A 133 11.02 -11.61 18.02
CA ARG A 133 12.43 -11.58 17.61
C ARG A 133 12.50 -11.74 16.08
N ALA A 134 13.32 -10.93 15.42
CA ALA A 134 13.69 -11.20 14.04
C ALA A 134 14.59 -12.46 14.00
N ASP A 135 14.43 -13.30 12.98
CA ASP A 135 15.09 -14.61 12.88
C ASP A 135 16.62 -14.50 12.65
N ASP A 136 17.10 -13.30 12.34
CA ASP A 136 18.38 -13.04 11.68
C ASP A 136 19.19 -11.89 12.30
N ALA A 137 18.70 -11.25 13.38
CA ALA A 137 19.45 -10.20 14.08
C ALA A 137 19.30 -10.29 15.61
N GLU A 138 20.42 -10.60 16.29
CA GLU A 138 20.48 -10.71 17.75
C GLU A 138 20.12 -9.37 18.41
N GLY A 139 19.00 -9.36 19.15
CA GLY A 139 18.48 -8.17 19.85
C GLY A 139 17.51 -7.30 19.05
N SER A 140 17.33 -7.54 17.75
CA SER A 140 16.32 -6.83 16.94
C SER A 140 14.95 -7.49 17.10
N ARG A 141 13.92 -6.69 17.41
CA ARG A 141 12.54 -7.16 17.47
C ARG A 141 11.69 -6.41 16.46
N THR A 142 10.99 -7.15 15.63
CA THR A 142 10.11 -6.60 14.60
C THR A 142 8.65 -6.86 14.92
N CYS A 143 7.74 -6.09 14.33
CA CYS A 143 6.31 -6.35 14.43
C CYS A 143 5.92 -7.35 13.34
N ILE A 144 5.39 -8.48 13.75
CA ILE A 144 4.80 -9.49 12.88
C ILE A 144 3.28 -9.49 13.07
N PRO A 145 2.49 -10.00 12.11
CA PRO A 145 1.09 -10.28 12.35
C PRO A 145 0.90 -11.07 13.65
N GLY A 146 -0.10 -10.68 14.44
CA GLY A 146 -0.54 -11.45 15.60
C GLY A 146 -1.04 -12.83 15.18
N GLU A 147 -1.09 -13.76 16.12
CA GLU A 147 -1.84 -14.99 15.87
C GLU A 147 -3.32 -14.60 15.78
N GLU A 148 -3.96 -14.97 14.67
CA GLU A 148 -5.40 -14.81 14.51
C GLU A 148 -6.09 -15.56 15.64
N SER A 149 -6.98 -14.90 16.38
CA SER A 149 -7.80 -15.62 17.33
C SER A 149 -8.75 -16.55 16.56
N GLU A 150 -9.18 -17.67 17.17
CA GLU A 150 -10.16 -18.57 16.53
C GLU A 150 -11.45 -17.83 16.13
N GLU A 151 -11.79 -16.73 16.82
CA GLU A 151 -12.90 -15.83 16.48
C GLU A 151 -12.63 -15.00 15.22
N ASP A 152 -11.41 -14.50 15.02
CA ASP A 152 -11.03 -13.74 13.82
C ASP A 152 -11.03 -14.61 12.56
N LEU A 153 -10.50 -15.84 12.68
CA LEU A 153 -10.57 -16.88 11.66
C LEU A 153 -12.01 -17.24 11.30
N ALA A 154 -12.86 -17.42 12.31
CA ALA A 154 -14.28 -17.69 12.10
C ALA A 154 -15.00 -16.53 11.40
N ALA A 155 -14.64 -15.29 11.72
CA ALA A 155 -15.22 -14.10 11.10
C ALA A 155 -14.77 -13.92 9.64
N GLU A 156 -13.50 -14.19 9.30
CA GLU A 156 -12.99 -14.15 7.92
C GLU A 156 -13.63 -15.25 7.06
N VAL A 157 -13.70 -16.48 7.58
CA VAL A 157 -14.36 -17.61 6.91
C VAL A 157 -15.86 -17.32 6.70
N ALA A 158 -16.55 -16.77 7.70
CA ALA A 158 -17.94 -16.36 7.56
C ALA A 158 -18.11 -15.25 6.51
N GLY A 159 -17.22 -14.26 6.48
CA GLY A 159 -17.22 -13.17 5.49
C GLY A 159 -17.00 -13.68 4.06
N ASP A 160 -16.11 -14.64 3.86
CA ASP A 160 -15.83 -15.22 2.55
C ASP A 160 -16.91 -16.20 2.08
N VAL A 161 -17.56 -16.93 2.99
CA VAL A 161 -18.77 -17.72 2.68
C VAL A 161 -19.91 -16.81 2.25
N VAL A 162 -20.12 -15.66 2.90
CA VAL A 162 -21.15 -14.68 2.52
C VAL A 162 -20.85 -14.07 1.15
N LYS A 163 -19.59 -13.71 0.85
CA LYS A 163 -19.17 -13.22 -0.48
C LYS A 163 -19.30 -14.30 -1.57
N GLY A 164 -19.01 -15.56 -1.24
CA GLY A 164 -19.19 -16.72 -2.12
C GLY A 164 -20.67 -16.99 -2.42
N ALA A 165 -21.53 -16.90 -1.41
CA ALA A 165 -22.99 -17.03 -1.56
C ALA A 165 -23.60 -15.88 -2.35
N ALA A 166 -23.11 -14.64 -2.16
CA ALA A 166 -23.55 -13.48 -2.94
C ALA A 166 -23.19 -13.59 -4.43
N LYS A 167 -22.07 -14.26 -4.78
CA LYS A 167 -21.73 -14.60 -6.17
C LYS A 167 -22.53 -15.78 -6.73
N GLY A 168 -23.01 -16.70 -5.88
CA GLY A 168 -23.80 -17.87 -6.26
C GLY A 168 -25.29 -17.61 -6.51
N ALA A 169 -25.84 -16.48 -6.03
CA ALA A 169 -27.27 -16.17 -6.15
C ALA A 169 -27.71 -15.59 -7.51
N SER A 170 -26.78 -15.32 -8.44
CA SER A 170 -27.09 -14.83 -9.79
C SER A 170 -27.20 -15.94 -10.85
N GLY A 171 -27.17 -17.21 -10.46
CA GLY A 171 -27.06 -18.34 -11.40
C GLY A 171 -27.89 -19.56 -11.01
N ILE A 172 -29.17 -19.39 -10.71
CA ILE A 172 -30.11 -20.52 -10.58
C ILE A 172 -31.20 -20.34 -11.63
N TRP A 173 -30.96 -20.83 -12.84
CA TRP A 173 -31.97 -21.48 -13.71
C TRP A 173 -31.32 -22.05 -14.98
N SER A 174 -30.43 -23.04 -14.84
CA SER A 174 -30.30 -24.09 -15.86
C SER A 174 -29.39 -25.21 -15.37
N LEU A 175 -29.74 -26.43 -15.79
CA LEU A 175 -28.99 -27.68 -15.60
C LEU A 175 -29.24 -28.41 -14.27
N LEU A 176 -30.52 -28.64 -14.02
CA LEU A 176 -30.99 -29.98 -13.68
C LEU A 176 -30.44 -30.98 -14.72
N SER A 177 -29.95 -32.10 -14.21
CA SER A 177 -29.55 -33.32 -14.91
C SER A 177 -28.07 -33.44 -15.23
N VAL A 178 -27.62 -34.68 -15.08
CA VAL A 178 -26.43 -35.33 -15.62
C VAL A 178 -25.28 -35.55 -14.62
N PHE A 179 -25.10 -36.86 -14.36
CA PHE A 179 -23.94 -37.57 -13.80
C PHE A 179 -23.99 -38.07 -12.34
N PHE A 180 -24.77 -39.15 -12.19
CA PHE A 180 -24.38 -40.46 -11.63
C PHE A 180 -23.48 -40.47 -10.37
N LYS A 181 -23.98 -40.90 -9.20
CA LYS A 181 -24.16 -42.30 -8.78
C LYS A 181 -22.82 -43.06 -8.75
N VAL A 182 -22.28 -43.32 -7.56
CA VAL A 182 -21.80 -44.64 -7.04
C VAL A 182 -21.25 -44.49 -5.60
N ALA A 183 -21.84 -45.33 -4.72
CA ALA A 183 -21.35 -45.95 -3.47
C ALA A 183 -20.87 -45.12 -2.25
N ALA A 184 -21.62 -45.28 -1.15
CA ALA A 184 -21.11 -45.33 0.23
C ALA A 184 -20.55 -46.74 0.54
N PRO A 185 -20.15 -47.06 1.79
CA PRO A 185 -19.07 -46.56 2.64
C PRO A 185 -18.04 -47.69 2.96
N VAL A 186 -16.87 -47.39 3.53
CA VAL A 186 -16.09 -48.39 4.31
C VAL A 186 -15.47 -47.73 5.54
N ALA A 187 -15.75 -48.33 6.69
CA ALA A 187 -15.21 -48.02 8.00
C ALA A 187 -14.05 -48.97 8.36
N ASP A 188 -13.28 -48.52 9.35
CA ASP A 188 -12.49 -49.26 10.35
C ASP A 188 -11.15 -49.98 10.04
N GLU A 189 -10.22 -49.70 10.97
CA GLU A 189 -9.12 -50.50 11.53
C GLU A 189 -7.92 -50.95 10.67
N LEU A 190 -6.81 -50.20 10.78
CA LEU A 190 -5.52 -50.56 11.43
C LEU A 190 -4.40 -49.59 11.04
#